data_AF-A0A3C1UCP7-F1
#
_entry.id   AF-A0A3C1UCP7-F1
#
_cell.length_a   1.000
_cell.length_b   1.000
_cell.length_c   1.000
_cell.angle_alpha   90.00
_cell.angle_beta   90.00
_cell.angle_gamma   90.00
#
_symmetry.space_group_name_H-M   'P 1'
#
loop_
_entity.id
_entity.type
_entity.pdbx_description
1 polymer ?
#
loop_
_entity_poly.entity_id
_entity_poly.type
_entity_poly.pdbx_seq_one_letter_code
_entity_poly.pdbx_strand_id
1 'polypeptide(L)' 'VSALIVPSFDALKAYAKKKKIEYTDIADLVNNKDIRKMMEQRINEWQKDLASYEQIKRFILMPRPFTMETG' A
#
# COMPACT_ATOMS: atom_id res chain seq x y z
N VAL A 1 5.21 -12.33 9.90
CA VAL A 1 3.81 -11.87 9.89
C VAL A 1 3.52 -11.24 8.53
N SER A 2 2.40 -11.63 7.92
CA SER A 2 1.93 -11.07 6.65
C SER A 2 0.66 -10.27 6.94
N ALA A 3 0.63 -9.00 6.53
CA ALA A 3 -0.52 -8.14 6.74
C ALA A 3 -1.16 -7.78 5.39
N LEU A 4 -2.48 -7.90 5.33
CA LEU A 4 -3.28 -7.41 4.21
C LEU A 4 -3.56 -5.94 4.47
N ILE A 5 -3.07 -5.06 3.60
CA ILE A 5 -3.23 -3.62 3.78
C ILE A 5 -4.14 -3.11 2.67
N VAL A 6 -5.28 -2.54 3.04
CA VAL A 6 -6.18 -1.86 2.10
C VAL A 6 -5.81 -0.38 2.10
N PRO A 7 -5.06 0.12 1.10
CA PRO A 7 -4.73 1.53 1.04
C PRO A 7 -5.99 2.35 0.72
N SER A 8 -6.06 3.56 1.27
CA SER A 8 -7.06 4.53 0.82
C SER A 8 -6.74 4.99 -0.61
N PHE A 9 -7.52 4.54 -1.59
CA PHE A 9 -7.32 4.88 -3.00
C PHE A 9 -7.34 6.39 -3.26
N ASP A 10 -8.14 7.14 -2.49
CA ASP A 10 -8.15 8.60 -2.54
C ASP A 10 -6.77 9.19 -2.15
N ALA A 11 -6.20 8.74 -1.03
CA ALA A 11 -4.87 9.16 -0.59
C ALA A 11 -3.77 8.78 -1.59
N LEU A 12 -3.88 7.61 -2.23
CA LEU A 12 -2.97 7.21 -3.30
C LEU A 12 -3.06 8.13 -4.51
N LYS A 13 -4.28 8.46 -4.95
CA LYS A 13 -4.52 9.37 -6.08
C LYS A 13 -4.01 10.78 -5.78
N ALA A 14 -4.26 11.28 -4.56
CA ALA A 14 -3.74 12.57 -4.12
C ALA A 14 -2.21 12.60 -4.11
N TYR A 15 -1.57 11.53 -3.62
CA TYR A 15 -0.12 11.41 -3.64
C TYR A 15 0.44 11.32 -5.06
N ALA A 16 -0.19 10.53 -5.93
CA ALA A 16 0.16 10.43 -7.34
C ALA A 16 0.11 11.80 -8.03
N LYS A 17 -0.98 12.54 -7.82
CA LYS A 17 -1.12 13.90 -8.34
C LYS A 17 -0.03 14.84 -7.83
N LYS A 18 0.30 14.78 -6.53
CA LYS A 18 1.34 15.61 -5.92
C LYS A 18 2.74 15.28 -6.44
N LYS A 19 3.01 14.01 -6.71
CA LYS A 19 4.29 13.50 -7.25
C LYS A 19 4.34 13.46 -8.78
N LYS A 20 3.26 13.85 -9.46
CA LYS A 20 3.07 13.69 -10.91
C LYS A 20 3.34 12.26 -11.40
N ILE A 21 2.87 11.28 -10.63
CA ILE A 21 2.92 9.87 -11.02
C ILE A 21 1.81 9.65 -12.03
N GLU A 22 2.19 9.25 -13.24
CA GLU A 22 1.25 8.80 -14.26
C GLU A 22 0.77 7.39 -13.92
N TYR A 23 -0.53 7.18 -14.00
CA TYR A 23 -1.15 5.89 -13.83
C TYR A 23 -2.36 5.78 -14.74
N THR A 24 -2.63 4.57 -15.22
CA THR A 24 -3.78 4.29 -16.12
C THR A 24 -5.01 3.82 -15.36
N ASP A 25 -4.80 3.04 -14.30
CA ASP A 25 -5.86 2.53 -13.43
C ASP A 25 -5.37 2.46 -11.98
N ILE A 26 -6.30 2.27 -11.04
CA ILE A 26 -5.97 2.05 -9.63
C ILE A 26 -5.04 0.85 -9.44
N ALA A 27 -5.20 -0.22 -10.24
CA ALA A 27 -4.32 -1.37 -10.18
C ALA A 27 -2.85 -1.02 -10.51
N ASP A 28 -2.66 -0.19 -11.53
CA ASP A 28 -1.35 0.34 -11.92
C ASP A 28 -0.78 1.25 -10.83
N LEU A 29 -1.64 2.12 -10.27
CA LEU A 29 -1.27 3.01 -9.18
C LEU A 29 -0.80 2.26 -7.92
N VAL A 30 -1.51 1.22 -7.47
CA VAL A 30 -1.07 0.44 -6.28
C VAL A 30 0.17 -0.39 -6.55
N ASN A 31 0.38 -0.81 -7.81
CA ASN A 31 1.54 -1.60 -8.21
C ASN A 31 2.76 -0.72 -8.54
N ASN A 32 2.56 0.59 -8.67
CA ASN A 32 3.61 1.56 -8.94
C ASN A 32 4.70 1.52 -7.86
N LYS A 33 5.97 1.50 -8.28
CA LYS A 33 7.12 1.37 -7.39
C LYS A 33 7.21 2.53 -6.39
N ASP A 34 6.90 3.75 -6.80
CA ASP A 34 6.93 4.93 -5.92
C ASP A 34 5.86 4.87 -4.83
N ILE A 35 4.69 4.35 -5.17
CA ILE A 35 3.59 4.13 -4.22
C ILE A 35 3.97 3.04 -3.22
N ARG A 36 4.46 1.90 -3.71
CA ARG A 36 4.91 0.78 -2.87
C ARG A 36 6.03 1.22 -1.93
N LYS A 37 7.00 2.00 -2.42
CA LYS A 37 8.11 2.53 -1.62
C LYS A 37 7.63 3.52 -0.56
N MET A 38 6.69 4.41 -0.89
CA MET A 38 6.09 5.32 0.09
C MET A 38 5.33 4.58 1.19
N MET A 39 4.56 3.55 0.82
CA MET A 39 3.86 2.70 1.77
C MET A 39 4.85 1.93 2.65
N GLU A 40 5.87 1.31 2.07
CA GLU A 40 6.92 0.60 2.80
C GLU A 40 7.64 1.52 3.80
N GLN A 41 8.02 2.73 3.38
CA GLN A 41 8.66 3.71 4.26
C GLN A 41 7.75 4.10 5.42
N ARG A 42 6.47 4.38 5.16
CA ARG A 42 5.49 4.68 6.23
C ARG A 42 5.31 3.51 7.19
N ILE A 43 5.16 2.29 6.65
CA ILE A 43 5.02 1.07 7.42
C ILE A 43 6.27 0.81 8.26
N ASN A 44 7.46 1.08 7.73
CA ASN A 44 8.71 0.94 8.46
C ASN A 44 8.81 1.98 9.59
N GLU A 45 8.49 3.24 9.32
CA GLU A 45 8.49 4.32 10.31
C GLU A 45 7.49 4.05 11.44
N TRP A 46 6.30 3.55 11.13
CA TRP A 46 5.27 3.22 12.12
C TRP A 46 5.66 2.03 12.99
N GLN A 47 6.46 1.11 12.47
CA GLN A 47 6.88 -0.09 13.17
C GLN A 47 8.34 0.00 13.64
N LYS A 48 8.94 1.19 13.58
CA LYS A 48 10.30 1.44 14.05
C LYS A 48 10.44 1.18 15.55
N ASP A 49 9.36 1.44 16.30
CA ASP A 49 9.27 1.24 17.75
C ASP A 49 8.78 -0.17 18.11
N LEU A 50 8.28 -0.94 17.14
CA LEU A 50 7.82 -2.31 17.36
C LEU A 50 8.98 -3.30 17.32
N ALA A 51 8.90 -4.33 18.17
CA ALA A 51 9.88 -5.39 18.19
C ALA A 51 9.85 -6.20 16.87
N SER A 52 11.01 -6.72 16.44
CA SER A 52 11.14 -7.36 15.11
C SER A 52 10.27 -8.58 14.84
N TYR A 53 9.66 -9.16 15.87
CA TYR A 53 8.69 -10.24 15.73
C TYR A 53 7.27 -9.74 15.38
N GLU A 54 6.94 -8.49 15.75
CA GLU A 54 5.66 -7.81 15.43
C GLU A 54 5.72 -7.04 14.12
N GLN A 55 6.92 -6.73 13.64
CA GLN A 55 7.12 -6.06 12.36
C GLN A 55 6.53 -6.89 11.20
N ILE A 56 5.69 -6.24 10.40
CA ILE A 56 5.13 -6.74 9.15
C ILE A 56 6.27 -7.00 8.18
N LYS A 57 6.57 -8.28 7.94
CA LYS A 57 7.64 -8.72 7.02
C LYS A 57 7.21 -8.71 5.56
N ARG A 58 5.91 -8.74 5.30
CA ARG A 58 5.32 -8.80 3.96
C ARG A 58 3.98 -8.07 4.00
N PHE A 59 3.82 -7.07 3.14
CA PHE A 59 2.55 -6.40 2.94
C PHE A 59 2.08 -6.60 1.50
N ILE A 60 0.77 -6.76 1.33
CA ILE A 60 0.14 -6.84 0.01
C ILE A 60 -0.80 -5.64 -0.10
N LEU A 61 -0.54 -4.76 -1.07
CA LEU A 61 -1.44 -3.68 -1.45
C LEU A 61 -2.43 -4.24 -2.46
N MET A 62 -3.68 -4.38 -2.03
CA MET A 62 -4.70 -4.91 -2.92
C MET A 62 -5.19 -3.81 -3.88
N PRO A 63 -5.24 -4.08 -5.19
CA PRO A 63 -5.77 -3.14 -6.19
C PRO A 63 -7.28 -2.95 -6.10
N ARG A 64 -7.97 -3.81 -5.35
CA ARG A 64 -9.41 -3.77 -5.14
C ARG A 64 -9.71 -4.01 -3.65
N PRO A 65 -10.73 -3.36 -3.08
CA PRO A 65 -11.24 -3.78 -1.77
C PRO A 65 -11.62 -5.26 -1.88
N PHE A 66 -11.38 -6.03 -0.83
CA PHE A 66 -11.69 -7.45 -0.77
C PHE A 66 -13.21 -7.61 -0.91
N THR A 67 -13.72 -7.64 -2.14
CA THR A 67 -15.01 -8.26 -2.40
C THR A 67 -14.73 -9.74 -2.21
N MET A 68 -15.24 -10.30 -1.11
CA MET A 68 -15.56 -11.72 -1.05
C MET A 68 -16.55 -12.00 -2.19
N GLU A 69 -16.07 -12.04 -3.43
CA GLU A 69 -16.82 -12.55 -4.56
C GLU A 69 -16.77 -14.07 -4.42
N THR A 70 -17.68 -14.54 -3.56
CA THR A 70 -18.43 -15.78 -3.60
C THR A 70 -17.68 -17.09 -3.88
N GLY A 71 -17.67 -17.98 -2.87
CA GLY A 71 -17.96 -19.41 -3.04
C GLY A 71 -16.82 -20.29 -3.54
#